data_AF-A0A432HJM9-F1
#
_entry.id   AF-A0A432HJM9-F1
#
_cell.length_a   1.000
_cell.length_b   1.000
_cell.length_c   1.000
_cell.angle_alpha   90.00
_cell.angle_beta   90.00
_cell.angle_gamma   90.00
#
_symmetry.space_group_name_H-M   'P 1'
#
loop_
_entity.id
_entity.type
_entity.pdbx_description
1 polymer ?
#
loop_
_entity_poly.entity_id
_entity_poly.type
_entity_poly.pdbx_seq_one_letter_code
_entity_poly.pdbx_strand_id
1 'polypeptide(L)'
;MSKAIHDLVRGVVNGSLSDDEVIHWLRAVFEGGLSEEDTIALTEAMRDSGEVLEWGSEIANLVVDKHSTGGVGDKTSLPLAPALAACGLKVPMISGRGLGHTG
;
A
#
# COMPACT_ATOMS: atom_id res chain seq x y z
N MET A 1 -21.40 -1.93 -0.24
CA MET A 1 -20.35 -1.63 -1.24
C MET A 1 -19.06 -2.38 -0.98
N SER A 2 -18.59 -2.54 0.27
CA SER A 2 -17.38 -3.31 0.64
C SER A 2 -17.18 -4.66 -0.11
N LYS A 3 -18.21 -5.52 -0.22
CA LYS A 3 -18.11 -6.77 -1.00
C LYS A 3 -17.67 -6.56 -2.46
N ALA A 4 -18.17 -5.51 -3.11
CA ALA A 4 -17.79 -5.18 -4.48
C ALA A 4 -16.32 -4.75 -4.61
N ILE A 5 -15.76 -4.11 -3.57
CA ILE A 5 -14.35 -3.73 -3.52
C ILE A 5 -13.45 -4.96 -3.35
N HIS A 6 -13.83 -5.91 -2.48
CA HIS A 6 -13.09 -7.18 -2.37
C HIS A 6 -13.11 -7.98 -3.68
N ASP A 7 -14.26 -8.03 -4.36
CA ASP A 7 -14.39 -8.73 -5.63
C ASP A 7 -13.57 -8.03 -6.74
N LEU A 8 -13.52 -6.69 -6.73
CA LEU A 8 -12.64 -5.91 -7.61
C LEU A 8 -11.17 -6.27 -7.39
N VAL A 9 -10.66 -6.15 -6.15
CA VAL A 9 -9.24 -6.44 -5.84
C VAL A 9 -8.90 -7.88 -6.19
N ARG A 10 -9.77 -8.84 -5.85
CA ARG A 10 -9.58 -10.24 -6.23
C ARG A 10 -9.50 -10.41 -7.75
N GLY A 11 -10.36 -9.72 -8.49
CA GLY A 11 -10.41 -9.76 -9.94
C GLY A 11 -9.15 -9.19 -10.60
N VAL A 12 -8.54 -8.16 -10.00
CA VAL A 12 -7.22 -7.65 -10.43
C VAL A 12 -6.14 -8.69 -10.16
N VAL A 13 -6.10 -9.26 -8.95
CA VAL A 13 -5.03 -10.16 -8.49
C VAL A 13 -5.03 -11.49 -9.27
N ASN A 14 -6.21 -12.05 -9.55
CA ASN A 14 -6.34 -13.32 -10.26
C ASN A 14 -6.44 -13.15 -11.79
N GLY A 15 -6.40 -11.91 -12.29
CA GLY A 15 -6.49 -11.59 -13.72
C GLY A 15 -7.87 -11.82 -14.35
N SER A 16 -8.94 -11.92 -13.57
CA SER A 16 -10.30 -12.06 -14.10
C SER A 16 -10.92 -10.74 -14.56
N LEU A 17 -10.36 -9.60 -14.14
CA LEU A 17 -10.70 -8.28 -14.68
C LEU A 17 -9.71 -7.89 -15.77
N SER A 18 -10.25 -7.36 -16.87
CA SER A 18 -9.46 -6.76 -17.93
C SER A 18 -8.91 -5.39 -17.52
N ASP A 19 -7.83 -4.96 -18.17
CA ASP A 19 -7.25 -3.63 -17.95
C ASP A 19 -8.29 -2.51 -18.20
N ASP A 20 -9.18 -2.67 -19.19
CA ASP A 20 -10.24 -1.70 -19.49
C ASP A 20 -11.24 -1.54 -18.33
N GLU A 21 -11.63 -2.66 -17.69
CA GLU A 21 -12.50 -2.63 -16.51
C GLU A 21 -11.82 -1.95 -15.32
N VAL A 22 -10.53 -2.24 -15.10
CA VAL A 22 -9.74 -1.61 -14.03
C VAL A 22 -9.57 -0.12 -14.27
N ILE A 23 -9.24 0.29 -15.51
CA ILE A 23 -9.11 1.70 -15.90
C ILE A 23 -10.44 2.44 -15.72
N HIS A 24 -11.55 1.82 -16.12
CA HIS A 24 -12.87 2.42 -15.95
C HIS A 24 -13.17 2.68 -14.46
N TRP A 25 -12.90 1.70 -13.60
CA TRP A 25 -13.08 1.85 -12.16
C TRP A 25 -12.17 2.94 -11.56
N LEU A 26 -10.88 2.97 -11.93
CA LEU A 26 -9.94 3.99 -11.46
C LEU A 26 -10.37 5.41 -11.85
N ARG A 27 -10.93 5.60 -13.06
CA ARG A 27 -11.50 6.89 -13.49
C ARG A 27 -12.70 7.28 -12.65
N ALA A 28 -13.61 6.35 -12.39
CA ALA A 28 -14.78 6.61 -11.54
C ALA A 28 -14.36 7.05 -10.13
N VAL A 29 -13.33 6.42 -9.55
CA VAL A 29 -12.75 6.83 -8.26
C VAL A 29 -12.09 8.20 -8.34
N PHE A 30 -11.36 8.51 -9.41
CA PHE A 30 -10.75 9.82 -9.60
C PHE A 30 -11.77 10.95 -9.67
N GLU A 31 -12.91 10.72 -10.35
CA GLU A 31 -13.96 11.73 -10.54
C GLU A 31 -14.91 11.83 -9.34
N GLY A 32 -15.26 10.71 -8.72
CA GLY A 32 -16.28 10.63 -7.67
C GLY A 32 -15.74 10.49 -6.25
N GLY A 33 -14.45 10.20 -6.08
CA GLY A 33 -13.84 9.87 -4.80
C GLY A 33 -14.32 8.52 -4.23
N LEU A 34 -13.86 8.23 -3.01
CA LEU A 34 -14.36 7.13 -2.19
C LEU A 34 -14.82 7.68 -0.85
N SER A 35 -15.81 7.02 -0.25
CA SER A 35 -16.13 7.24 1.15
C SER A 35 -14.99 6.74 2.05
N GLU A 36 -14.97 7.16 3.31
CA GLU A 36 -14.00 6.64 4.29
C GLU A 36 -14.15 5.12 4.46
N GLU A 37 -15.38 4.62 4.55
CA GLU A 37 -15.68 3.18 4.65
C GLU A 37 -15.13 2.40 3.44
N ASP A 38 -15.34 2.92 2.23
CA ASP A 38 -14.84 2.28 1.01
C ASP A 38 -13.32 2.37 0.89
N THR A 39 -12.70 3.44 1.39
CA THR A 39 -11.24 3.60 1.43
C THR A 39 -10.61 2.57 2.38
N ILE A 40 -11.22 2.36 3.55
CA ILE A 40 -10.82 1.30 4.48
C ILE A 40 -10.97 -0.06 3.81
N ALA A 41 -12.14 -0.36 3.22
CA ALA A 41 -12.38 -1.63 2.56
C ALA A 41 -11.39 -1.91 1.42
N LEU A 42 -11.03 -0.89 0.63
CA LEU A 42 -10.02 -1.03 -0.43
C LEU A 42 -8.64 -1.33 0.14
N THR A 43 -8.26 -0.61 1.20
CA THR A 43 -6.96 -0.79 1.87
C THR A 43 -6.84 -2.21 2.45
N GLU A 44 -7.87 -2.68 3.15
CA GLU A 44 -7.90 -4.03 3.72
C GLU A 44 -7.92 -5.11 2.64
N ALA A 45 -8.73 -4.95 1.59
CA ALA A 45 -8.77 -5.90 0.48
C ALA A 45 -7.41 -6.01 -0.23
N MET A 46 -6.69 -4.90 -0.41
CA MET A 46 -5.34 -4.90 -0.98
C MET A 46 -4.32 -5.54 -0.03
N ARG A 47 -4.35 -5.20 1.27
CA ARG A 47 -3.51 -5.84 2.31
C ARG A 47 -3.67 -7.36 2.29
N ASP A 48 -4.91 -7.83 2.27
CA ASP A 48 -5.27 -9.25 2.38
C ASP A 48 -5.18 -10.00 1.03
N SER A 49 -4.76 -9.32 -0.04
CA SER A 49 -4.55 -9.96 -1.35
C SER A 49 -3.30 -10.83 -1.44
N GLY A 50 -2.41 -10.72 -0.45
CA GLY A 50 -1.18 -11.50 -0.33
C GLY A 50 -0.98 -12.03 1.09
N GLU A 51 0.28 -12.09 1.52
CA GLU A 51 0.64 -12.53 2.86
C GLU A 51 0.71 -11.35 3.84
N VAL A 52 0.15 -11.54 5.03
CA VAL A 52 0.26 -10.57 6.14
C VAL A 52 1.39 -11.01 7.05
N LEU A 53 2.42 -10.17 7.17
CA LEU A 53 3.56 -10.44 8.02
C LEU A 53 3.19 -10.23 9.50
N GLU A 54 3.42 -11.26 10.32
CA GLU A 54 3.26 -11.19 11.77
C GLU A 54 4.62 -11.21 12.46
N TRP A 55 4.74 -10.41 13.52
CA TRP A 55 5.96 -10.28 14.31
C TRP A 55 5.71 -10.78 15.72
N GLY A 56 6.64 -11.58 16.24
CA GLY A 56 6.58 -12.07 17.61
C GLY A 56 6.56 -10.92 18.62
N SER A 57 5.90 -11.15 19.75
CA SER A 57 5.72 -10.15 20.83
C SER A 57 7.02 -9.50 21.32
N GLU A 58 8.15 -10.19 21.16
CA GLU A 58 9.49 -9.74 21.55
C GLU A 58 10.06 -8.64 20.64
N ILE A 59 9.56 -8.50 19.42
CA ILE A 59 9.99 -7.45 18.48
C ILE A 59 8.84 -6.58 17.97
N ALA A 60 7.58 -6.94 18.20
CA ALA A 60 6.42 -6.25 17.63
C ALA A 60 6.39 -4.75 17.97
N ASN A 61 6.79 -4.37 19.19
CA ASN A 61 6.86 -2.97 19.62
C ASN A 61 8.06 -2.19 19.06
N LEU A 62 8.98 -2.85 18.35
CA LEU A 62 10.15 -2.27 17.70
C LEU A 62 9.97 -2.11 16.18
N VAL A 63 8.88 -2.66 15.61
CA VAL A 63 8.59 -2.57 14.19
C VAL A 63 8.06 -1.19 13.86
N VAL A 64 8.77 -0.48 13.00
CA VAL A 64 8.41 0.86 12.53
C VAL A 64 8.58 0.97 11.03
N ASP A 65 7.86 1.89 10.41
CA ASP A 65 8.05 2.24 9.01
C ASP A 65 7.84 3.73 8.78
N LYS A 66 8.40 4.25 7.69
CA LYS A 66 8.16 5.60 7.18
C LYS A 66 7.82 5.51 5.71
N HIS A 67 6.72 6.14 5.31
CA HIS A 67 6.35 6.28 3.92
C HIS A 67 6.38 7.75 3.47
N SER A 68 6.73 8.00 2.20
CA SER A 68 6.60 9.32 1.55
C SER A 68 5.45 9.27 0.56
N THR A 69 4.69 10.34 0.40
CA THR A 69 3.71 10.43 -0.70
C THR A 69 4.36 10.63 -2.08
N GLY A 70 5.66 10.94 -2.10
CA GLY A 70 6.45 11.20 -3.30
C GLY A 70 7.10 12.58 -3.28
N GLY A 71 8.29 12.68 -3.85
CA GLY A 71 9.03 13.94 -3.96
C GLY A 71 10.22 13.83 -4.91
N VAL A 72 10.50 14.89 -5.67
CA VAL A 72 11.65 14.90 -6.60
C VAL A 72 12.95 14.91 -5.81
N GLY A 73 13.72 13.83 -5.92
CA GLY A 73 14.97 13.67 -5.18
C GLY A 73 14.79 13.37 -3.70
N ASP A 74 13.60 12.94 -3.25
CA ASP A 74 13.36 12.51 -1.88
C ASP A 74 14.06 11.16 -1.62
N LYS A 75 15.30 11.25 -1.15
CA LYS A 75 16.10 10.09 -0.79
C LYS A 75 15.94 9.69 0.66
N THR A 76 15.03 10.30 1.43
CA THR A 76 14.97 10.19 2.90
C THR A 76 14.90 8.74 3.39
N SER A 77 14.17 7.86 2.71
CA SER A 77 14.03 6.47 3.13
C SER A 77 15.36 5.68 3.07
N LEU A 78 16.25 6.00 2.12
CA LEU A 78 17.52 5.30 1.93
C LEU A 78 18.46 5.40 3.15
N PRO A 79 18.74 6.58 3.73
CA PRO A 79 19.51 6.70 4.97
C PRO A 79 18.67 6.46 6.22
N LEU A 80 17.36 6.72 6.21
CA LEU A 80 16.54 6.62 7.42
C LEU A 80 16.31 5.18 7.86
N ALA A 81 16.05 4.26 6.93
CA ALA A 81 15.84 2.85 7.26
C ALA A 81 17.05 2.23 8.01
N PRO A 82 18.30 2.34 7.53
CA PRO A 82 19.45 1.84 8.29
C PRO A 82 19.75 2.66 9.55
N ALA A 83 19.44 3.97 9.59
CA ALA A 83 19.61 4.76 10.81
C ALA A 83 18.70 4.27 11.95
N LEU A 84 17.41 4.04 11.66
CA LEU A 84 16.46 3.48 12.63
C LEU A 84 16.85 2.05 13.04
N ALA A 85 17.32 1.24 12.09
CA ALA A 85 17.82 -0.11 12.39
C ALA A 85 19.05 -0.07 13.34
N ALA A 86 19.96 0.88 13.15
CA ALA A 86 21.11 1.09 14.04
C ALA A 86 20.70 1.55 15.44
N CYS A 87 19.54 2.20 15.58
CA CYS A 87 18.92 2.54 16.87
C CYS A 87 18.18 1.36 17.52
N GLY A 88 18.22 0.16 16.94
CA GLY A 88 17.61 -1.06 17.49
C GLY A 88 16.20 -1.36 17.01
N LEU A 89 15.64 -0.54 16.12
CA LEU A 89 14.30 -0.76 15.54
C LEU A 89 14.33 -1.80 14.41
N LYS A 90 13.15 -2.32 14.04
CA LYS A 90 12.95 -3.23 12.91
C LYS A 90 12.19 -2.48 11.82
N VAL A 91 12.76 -2.43 10.61
CA VAL A 91 12.22 -1.62 9.50
C VAL A 91 11.90 -2.49 8.28
N PRO A 92 10.81 -3.29 8.31
CA PRO A 92 10.39 -4.13 7.19
C PRO A 92 9.65 -3.29 6.12
N MET A 93 10.29 -2.25 5.61
CA MET A 93 9.68 -1.30 4.67
C MET A 93 9.31 -1.98 3.35
N ILE A 94 8.02 -1.91 2.98
CA ILE A 94 7.54 -2.20 1.63
C ILE A 94 7.46 -0.87 0.89
N SER A 95 8.21 -0.75 -0.21
CA SER A 95 8.33 0.50 -0.98
C SER A 95 7.88 0.33 -2.44
N GLY A 96 7.57 1.45 -3.08
CA GLY A 96 7.14 1.51 -4.48
C GLY A 96 8.28 1.75 -5.47
N ARG A 97 7.93 1.70 -6.76
CA ARG A 97 8.72 2.31 -7.83
C ARG A 97 8.30 3.78 -7.99
N GLY A 98 8.81 4.47 -9.02
CA GLY A 98 8.34 5.80 -9.35
C GLY A 98 6.83 5.84 -9.68
N LEU A 99 6.16 6.92 -9.26
CA LEU A 99 4.76 7.21 -9.52
C LEU A 99 4.63 8.64 -10.06
N GLY A 100 4.04 8.77 -11.25
CA GLY A 100 4.00 10.05 -11.97
C GLY A 100 5.41 10.55 -12.30
N HIS A 101 5.72 11.78 -11.88
CA HIS A 101 7.04 12.40 -12.09
C HIS A 101 8.01 12.19 -10.90
N THR A 102 7.58 11.51 -9.84
CA THR A 102 8.38 11.28 -8.63
C THR A 102 8.92 9.86 -8.60
N GLY A 103 10.17 9.70 -8.15
CA GLY A 103 10.88 8.41 -8.02
C GLY A 103 12.24 8.56 -7.38
#